data_AF-A0A401YVF3-F1
#
_entry.id   AF-A0A401YVF3-F1
#
_cell.length_a   1.000
_cell.length_b   1.000
_cell.length_c   1.000
_cell.angle_alpha   90.00
_cell.angle_beta   90.00
_cell.angle_gamma   90.00
#
_symmetry.space_group_name_H-M   'P 1'
#
loop_
_entity.id
_entity.type
_entity.pdbx_description
1 polymer ?
#
loop_
_entity_poly.entity_id
_entity_poly.type
_entity_poly.pdbx_seq_one_letter_code
_entity_poly.pdbx_strand_id
1 'polypeptide(L)'
;MSKASKFVTTAAVCATSLAALVLSGATASAVGSTPTGGTGSLAGTGPIVHWVSGKCMDVAGATDGTPVRLNDCSPGSAAQQWTITNGTIVAKAKCLDGGDLGVRTELTIRDCTGGANQEWRRLNFDRLYNPASSLCINVPNGNATNGTRLDIEPCARTGNMVWTVPAGSF
;
A
#
# COMPACT_ATOMS: atom_id res chain seq x y z
N MET A 1 -55.44 39.75 17.72
CA MET A 1 -54.05 40.23 17.86
C MET A 1 -53.43 40.21 16.47
N SER A 2 -53.37 41.37 15.81
CA SER A 2 -52.88 41.53 14.44
C SER A 2 -51.36 41.61 14.41
N LYS A 3 -50.71 40.99 13.42
CA LYS A 3 -49.44 41.51 12.87
C LYS A 3 -49.35 41.25 11.38
N ALA A 4 -48.94 42.31 10.67
CA ALA A 4 -49.19 42.59 9.27
C ALA A 4 -48.06 42.11 8.35
N SER A 5 -48.45 41.76 7.12
CA SER A 5 -47.59 41.50 5.97
C SER A 5 -47.24 42.80 5.24
N LYS A 6 -46.01 42.92 4.71
CA LYS A 6 -45.63 43.98 3.77
C LYS A 6 -44.79 43.40 2.63
N PHE A 7 -45.39 43.38 1.44
CA PHE A 7 -44.74 43.39 0.13
C PHE A 7 -44.35 44.82 -0.23
N VAL A 8 -43.21 45.04 -0.91
CA VAL A 8 -43.03 46.17 -1.85
C VAL A 8 -42.08 45.76 -2.99
N THR A 9 -42.49 46.19 -4.18
CA THR A 9 -41.97 45.94 -5.53
C THR A 9 -41.01 47.05 -5.99
N THR A 10 -40.05 46.67 -6.83
CA THR A 10 -39.25 47.36 -7.89
C THR A 10 -39.30 48.89 -8.08
N ALA A 11 -38.13 49.49 -8.34
CA ALA A 11 -37.96 50.60 -9.30
C ALA A 11 -36.51 50.64 -9.85
N ALA A 12 -36.35 51.15 -11.07
CA ALA A 12 -35.17 51.01 -11.92
C ALA A 12 -34.49 52.36 -12.27
N VAL A 13 -33.23 52.25 -12.75
CA VAL A 13 -32.42 53.13 -13.62
C VAL A 13 -31.81 54.41 -13.03
N CYS A 14 -30.48 54.60 -13.17
CA CYS A 14 -29.85 55.74 -13.87
C CYS A 14 -28.33 55.51 -14.00
N ALA A 15 -27.79 55.63 -15.22
CA ALA A 15 -26.37 55.46 -15.52
C ALA A 15 -25.62 56.80 -15.47
N THR A 16 -24.43 56.81 -14.87
CA THR A 16 -23.38 57.81 -15.16
C THR A 16 -22.01 57.12 -15.11
N SER A 17 -21.23 57.33 -16.17
CA SER A 17 -19.89 56.79 -16.40
C SER A 17 -18.78 57.69 -15.82
N LEU A 18 -17.71 57.10 -15.28
CA LEU A 18 -16.31 57.35 -15.69
C LEU A 18 -15.28 56.57 -14.84
N ALA A 19 -14.16 56.29 -15.50
CA ALA A 19 -12.86 55.78 -15.03
C ALA A 19 -12.71 54.25 -14.90
N ALA A 20 -12.17 53.66 -15.97
CA ALA A 20 -11.50 52.37 -15.95
C ALA A 20 -10.24 52.42 -15.07
N LEU A 21 -10.14 51.49 -14.12
CA LEU A 21 -8.85 51.10 -13.54
C LEU A 21 -8.56 49.68 -14.02
N VAL A 22 -7.54 49.53 -14.85
CA VAL A 22 -7.02 48.25 -15.30
C VAL A 22 -6.44 47.49 -14.10
N LEU A 23 -7.12 46.43 -13.66
CA LEU A 23 -6.49 45.39 -12.84
C LEU A 23 -6.04 44.28 -13.77
N SER A 24 -4.72 44.10 -13.82
CA SER A 24 -4.01 43.07 -14.56
C SER A 24 -4.70 41.70 -14.42
N GLY A 25 -5.06 41.11 -15.56
CA GLY A 25 -5.56 39.75 -15.62
C GLY A 25 -4.47 38.76 -15.21
N ALA A 26 -4.55 38.27 -13.98
CA ALA A 26 -3.84 37.07 -13.58
C ALA A 26 -4.65 35.87 -14.09
N THR A 27 -4.24 35.29 -15.22
CA THR A 27 -4.69 33.95 -15.61
C THR A 27 -4.12 32.96 -14.60
N ALA A 28 -4.90 32.62 -13.57
CA ALA A 28 -4.58 31.50 -12.71
C ALA A 28 -4.75 30.21 -13.54
N SER A 29 -3.65 29.72 -14.10
CA SER A 29 -3.56 28.34 -14.55
C SER A 29 -3.77 27.45 -13.33
N ALA A 30 -4.98 26.93 -13.17
CA ALA A 30 -5.25 25.84 -12.24
C ALA A 30 -4.47 24.62 -12.74
N VAL A 31 -3.25 24.43 -12.24
CA VAL A 31 -2.62 23.11 -12.26
C VAL A 31 -3.50 22.22 -11.41
N GLY A 32 -4.31 21.40 -12.08
CA GLY A 32 -5.01 20.29 -11.47
C GLY A 32 -3.96 19.32 -10.95
N SER A 33 -3.53 19.51 -9.71
CA SER A 33 -2.81 18.50 -8.96
C SER A 33 -3.81 17.40 -8.63
N THR A 34 -4.06 16.52 -9.59
CA THR A 34 -4.59 15.19 -9.30
C THR A 34 -3.68 14.60 -8.22
N PRO A 35 -4.20 14.15 -7.06
CA PRO A 35 -3.44 13.28 -6.21
C PRO A 35 -3.34 11.94 -6.95
N THR A 36 -2.33 11.81 -7.82
CA THR A 36 -1.88 10.50 -8.25
C THR A 36 -1.41 9.84 -6.96
N GLY A 37 -2.22 8.94 -6.41
CA GLY A 37 -1.79 8.05 -5.33
C GLY A 37 -0.58 7.31 -5.83
N GLY A 38 0.61 7.82 -5.49
CA GLY A 38 1.87 7.25 -5.93
C GLY A 38 1.96 5.84 -5.37
N THR A 39 1.75 4.85 -6.24
CA THR A 39 2.21 3.49 -6.01
C THR A 39 3.73 3.54 -6.06
N GLY A 40 4.35 3.96 -4.96
CA GLY A 40 5.80 3.94 -4.82
C GLY A 40 6.29 2.54 -5.16
N SER A 41 7.18 2.45 -6.15
CA SER A 41 7.76 1.17 -6.54
C SER A 41 8.45 0.57 -5.31
N LEU A 42 8.01 -0.62 -4.91
CA LEU A 42 8.71 -1.40 -3.91
C LEU A 42 10.06 -1.82 -4.52
N ALA A 43 11.13 -1.20 -4.05
CA ALA A 43 12.49 -1.55 -4.43
C ALA A 43 13.35 -1.59 -3.18
N GLY A 44 14.39 -2.43 -3.15
CA GLY A 44 15.34 -2.49 -2.05
C GLY A 44 15.69 -3.92 -1.63
N THR A 45 16.80 -4.07 -0.90
CA THR A 45 17.24 -5.35 -0.33
C THR A 45 17.37 -5.21 1.18
N GLY A 46 16.80 -6.14 1.93
CA GLY A 46 16.82 -6.09 3.39
C GLY A 46 15.74 -6.97 4.05
N PRO A 47 15.54 -6.82 5.37
CA PRO A 47 14.44 -7.46 6.07
C PRO A 47 13.09 -6.82 5.74
N ILE A 48 12.06 -7.67 5.61
CA ILE A 48 10.66 -7.26 5.66
C ILE A 48 10.17 -7.51 7.09
N VAL A 49 9.78 -6.45 7.79
CA VAL A 49 9.50 -6.47 9.23
C VAL A 49 8.01 -6.26 9.47
N HIS A 50 7.40 -7.15 10.24
CA HIS A 50 6.04 -7.01 10.72
C HIS A 50 5.96 -5.88 11.74
N TRP A 51 5.18 -4.85 11.42
CA TRP A 51 5.16 -3.58 12.17
C TRP A 51 4.83 -3.76 13.66
N VAL A 52 3.85 -4.61 13.98
CA VAL A 52 3.37 -4.75 15.37
C VAL A 52 4.35 -5.52 16.25
N SER A 53 4.89 -6.63 15.74
CA SER A 53 5.74 -7.51 16.55
C SER A 53 7.24 -7.19 16.48
N GLY A 54 7.67 -6.38 15.50
CA GLY A 54 9.09 -6.16 15.21
C GLY A 54 9.84 -7.38 14.67
N LYS A 55 9.12 -8.48 14.36
CA LYS A 55 9.66 -9.73 13.81
C LYS A 55 9.74 -9.68 12.29
N CYS A 56 10.65 -10.47 11.74
CA CYS A 56 10.99 -10.49 10.32
C CYS A 56 10.26 -11.62 9.59
N MET A 57 9.90 -11.34 8.34
CA MET A 57 9.55 -12.37 7.35
C MET A 57 10.80 -13.21 7.05
N ASP A 58 10.67 -14.52 7.19
CA ASP A 58 11.78 -15.47 7.23
C ASP A 58 11.50 -16.67 6.33
N VAL A 59 12.52 -17.13 5.62
CA VAL A 59 12.48 -18.37 4.84
C VAL A 59 13.78 -19.18 5.04
N ALA A 60 13.65 -20.32 5.73
CA ALA A 60 14.80 -21.09 6.20
C ALA A 60 15.49 -21.93 5.11
N GLY A 61 14.71 -22.50 4.20
CA GLY A 61 15.16 -23.29 3.05
C GLY A 61 15.31 -22.46 1.78
N ALA A 62 15.76 -23.09 0.71
CA ALA A 62 15.90 -22.51 -0.64
C ALA A 62 15.23 -23.38 -1.71
N THR A 63 14.41 -24.36 -1.32
CA THR A 63 13.69 -25.24 -2.24
C THR A 63 12.28 -24.73 -2.48
N ASP A 64 11.69 -25.09 -3.61
CA ASP A 64 10.29 -24.81 -3.89
C ASP A 64 9.38 -25.33 -2.78
N GLY A 65 8.36 -24.54 -2.43
CA GLY A 65 7.42 -24.86 -1.37
C GLY A 65 7.98 -24.66 0.05
N THR A 66 9.20 -24.11 0.20
CA THR A 66 9.68 -23.74 1.54
C THR A 66 8.73 -22.68 2.13
N PRO A 67 8.17 -22.91 3.32
CA PRO A 67 7.22 -21.99 3.92
C PRO A 67 7.87 -20.68 4.34
N VAL A 68 7.14 -19.58 4.17
CA VAL A 68 7.50 -18.26 4.69
C VAL A 68 6.84 -18.08 6.05
N ARG A 69 7.61 -17.61 7.03
CA ARG A 69 7.20 -17.54 8.43
C ARG A 69 7.61 -16.24 9.08
N LEU A 70 7.04 -15.97 10.24
CA LEU A 70 7.45 -14.90 11.14
C LEU A 70 8.50 -15.43 12.12
N ASN A 71 9.61 -14.73 12.27
CA ASN A 71 10.65 -15.06 13.25
C ASN A 71 11.30 -13.79 13.82
N ASP A 72 11.93 -13.90 14.98
CA ASP A 72 12.83 -12.85 15.48
C ASP A 72 13.81 -12.42 14.40
N CYS A 73 14.00 -11.11 14.28
CA CYS A 73 14.96 -10.56 13.35
C CYS A 73 16.38 -10.96 13.75
N SER A 74 17.13 -11.49 12.78
CA SER A 74 18.51 -11.94 12.92
C SER A 74 19.36 -11.15 11.92
N PRO A 75 20.02 -10.05 12.37
CA PRO A 75 20.82 -9.20 11.50
C PRO A 75 21.87 -10.02 10.73
N GLY A 76 21.92 -9.84 9.41
CA GLY A 76 22.85 -10.56 8.53
C GLY A 76 22.39 -11.97 8.11
N SER A 77 21.27 -12.47 8.63
CA SER A 77 20.72 -13.77 8.22
C SER A 77 20.23 -13.77 6.78
N ALA A 78 20.77 -14.66 5.94
CA ALA A 78 20.28 -14.88 4.59
C ALA A 78 18.83 -15.40 4.53
N ALA A 79 18.28 -15.90 5.64
CA ALA A 79 16.87 -16.32 5.72
C ALA A 79 15.89 -15.14 5.75
N GLN A 80 16.38 -13.93 6.06
CA GLN A 80 15.56 -12.73 6.25
C GLN A 80 15.96 -11.61 5.28
N GLN A 81 16.78 -11.93 4.27
CA GLN A 81 17.13 -11.00 3.21
C GLN A 81 16.17 -11.18 2.05
N TRP A 82 15.38 -10.14 1.81
CA TRP A 82 14.42 -10.06 0.71
C TRP A 82 14.81 -8.92 -0.22
N THR A 83 14.85 -9.20 -1.52
CA THR A 83 15.00 -8.19 -2.57
C THR A 83 13.63 -7.93 -3.17
N ILE A 84 13.18 -6.68 -3.14
CA ILE A 84 11.95 -6.30 -3.84
C ILE A 84 12.33 -5.56 -5.11
N THR A 85 11.74 -5.96 -6.23
CA THR A 85 11.97 -5.31 -7.54
C THR A 85 10.76 -5.52 -8.43
N ASN A 86 10.19 -4.43 -8.94
CA ASN A 86 9.09 -4.44 -9.91
C ASN A 86 7.89 -5.31 -9.49
N GLY A 87 7.57 -5.32 -8.19
CA GLY A 87 6.46 -6.11 -7.63
C GLY A 87 6.79 -7.57 -7.38
N THR A 88 8.02 -8.01 -7.60
CA THR A 88 8.50 -9.34 -7.19
C THR A 88 9.24 -9.22 -5.87
N ILE A 89 8.95 -10.11 -4.92
CA ILE A 89 9.67 -10.21 -3.64
C ILE A 89 10.51 -11.50 -3.69
N VAL A 90 11.84 -11.37 -3.64
CA VAL A 90 12.79 -12.46 -3.90
C VAL A 90 13.63 -12.75 -2.66
N ALA A 91 13.75 -14.03 -2.30
CA ALA A 91 14.75 -14.51 -1.36
C ALA A 91 15.39 -15.78 -1.91
N LYS A 92 16.71 -15.93 -1.74
CA LYS A 92 17.44 -17.16 -2.12
C LYS A 92 17.20 -17.58 -3.57
N ALA A 93 17.22 -16.59 -4.47
CA ALA A 93 16.96 -16.74 -5.91
C ALA A 93 15.57 -17.30 -6.26
N LYS A 94 14.62 -17.25 -5.33
CA LYS A 94 13.23 -17.68 -5.51
C LYS A 94 12.26 -16.56 -5.13
N CYS A 95 11.06 -16.63 -5.68
CA CYS A 95 10.03 -15.62 -5.54
C CYS A 95 9.05 -16.01 -4.44
N LEU A 96 8.60 -15.02 -3.67
CA LEU A 96 7.47 -15.14 -2.76
C LEU A 96 6.21 -15.49 -3.55
N ASP A 97 5.60 -16.62 -3.20
CA ASP A 97 4.54 -17.26 -3.97
C ASP A 97 3.28 -17.40 -3.11
N GLY A 98 2.18 -16.87 -3.63
CA GLY A 98 0.85 -16.88 -3.02
C GLY A 98 -0.01 -18.10 -3.37
N GLY A 99 0.59 -19.14 -3.97
CA GLY A 99 -0.10 -20.39 -4.30
C GLY A 99 -1.26 -20.19 -5.27
N ASP A 100 -2.42 -20.74 -4.89
CA ASP A 100 -3.69 -20.62 -5.63
C ASP A 100 -4.40 -19.27 -5.43
N LEU A 101 -3.81 -18.38 -4.63
CA LEU A 101 -4.37 -17.09 -4.26
C LEU A 101 -5.72 -17.16 -3.52
N GLY A 102 -5.98 -18.27 -2.82
CA GLY A 102 -7.11 -18.45 -1.94
C GLY A 102 -6.95 -17.76 -0.58
N VAL A 103 -8.07 -17.47 0.08
CA VAL A 103 -8.07 -17.01 1.47
C VAL A 103 -7.41 -18.09 2.35
N ARG A 104 -6.48 -17.66 3.20
CA ARG A 104 -5.64 -18.48 4.10
C ARG A 104 -4.64 -19.38 3.39
N THR A 105 -4.36 -19.14 2.11
CA THR A 105 -3.26 -19.80 1.42
C THR A 105 -1.94 -19.36 2.05
N GLU A 106 -1.18 -20.33 2.55
CA GLU A 106 0.13 -20.09 3.15
C GLU A 106 1.16 -19.68 2.09
N LEU A 107 1.99 -18.70 2.43
CA LEU A 107 3.05 -18.20 1.56
C LEU A 107 4.23 -19.17 1.53
N THR A 108 4.77 -19.37 0.33
CA THR A 108 6.00 -20.15 0.11
C THR A 108 6.99 -19.37 -0.75
N ILE A 109 8.18 -19.92 -0.96
CA ILE A 109 9.04 -19.53 -2.08
C ILE A 109 9.00 -20.59 -3.19
N ARG A 110 9.05 -20.13 -4.43
CA ARG A 110 9.08 -20.98 -5.64
C ARG A 110 10.01 -20.36 -6.69
N ASP A 111 10.44 -21.14 -7.66
CA ASP A 111 11.01 -20.60 -8.89
C ASP A 111 10.19 -19.42 -9.44
N CYS A 112 10.93 -18.40 -9.86
CA CYS A 112 10.34 -17.17 -10.38
C CYS A 112 9.77 -17.41 -11.77
N THR A 113 8.45 -17.34 -11.89
CA THR A 113 7.71 -17.56 -13.14
C THR A 113 7.18 -16.26 -13.75
N GLY A 114 7.12 -15.18 -12.96
CA GLY A 114 6.41 -13.95 -13.33
C GLY A 114 4.88 -14.11 -13.31
N GLY A 115 4.38 -15.21 -12.73
CA GLY A 115 2.95 -15.47 -12.59
C GLY A 115 2.26 -14.47 -11.66
N ALA A 116 0.95 -14.32 -11.85
CA ALA A 116 0.13 -13.41 -11.06
C ALA A 116 0.19 -13.69 -9.55
N ASN A 117 0.43 -14.95 -9.15
CA ASN A 117 0.59 -15.37 -7.75
C ASN A 117 1.96 -15.00 -7.13
N GLN A 118 2.89 -14.42 -7.91
CA GLN A 118 4.20 -13.95 -7.46
C GLN A 118 4.33 -12.42 -7.54
N GLU A 119 3.25 -11.72 -7.86
CA GLU A 119 3.19 -10.26 -7.86
C GLU A 119 2.65 -9.72 -6.54
N TRP A 120 3.37 -8.76 -5.97
CA TRP A 120 3.08 -8.11 -4.70
C TRP A 120 3.26 -6.61 -4.82
N ARG A 121 2.28 -5.86 -4.34
CA ARG A 121 2.27 -4.40 -4.38
C ARG A 121 2.04 -3.84 -2.98
N ARG A 122 2.51 -2.61 -2.76
CA ARG A 122 2.19 -1.87 -1.54
C ARG A 122 0.79 -1.27 -1.67
N LEU A 123 -0.06 -1.52 -0.69
CA LEU A 123 -1.32 -0.83 -0.49
C LEU A 123 -1.13 0.26 0.57
N ASN A 124 -2.12 1.14 0.73
CA ASN A 124 -2.12 2.12 1.83
C ASN A 124 -1.98 1.43 3.20
N PHE A 125 -1.37 2.14 4.17
CA PHE A 125 -1.01 1.61 5.50
C PHE A 125 -0.06 0.41 5.42
N ASP A 126 0.87 0.45 4.47
CA ASP A 126 2.01 -0.46 4.39
C ASP A 126 1.66 -1.95 4.37
N ARG A 127 0.48 -2.29 3.87
CA ARG A 127 0.12 -3.67 3.58
C ARG A 127 0.72 -4.09 2.25
N LEU A 128 1.13 -5.35 2.17
CA LEU A 128 1.56 -5.96 0.92
C LEU A 128 0.42 -6.83 0.41
N TYR A 129 -0.05 -6.56 -0.81
CA TYR A 129 -1.18 -7.27 -1.40
C TYR A 129 -0.85 -7.85 -2.76
N ASN A 130 -1.55 -8.90 -3.13
CA ASN A 130 -1.49 -9.48 -4.46
C ASN A 130 -2.58 -8.85 -5.36
N PRO A 131 -2.23 -8.22 -6.51
CA PRO A 131 -3.22 -7.55 -7.35
C PRO A 131 -4.28 -8.46 -7.98
N ALA A 132 -3.97 -9.73 -8.24
CA ALA A 132 -4.89 -10.66 -8.89
C ALA A 132 -5.98 -11.16 -7.94
N SER A 133 -5.70 -11.28 -6.64
CA SER A 133 -6.67 -11.73 -5.63
C SER A 133 -7.19 -10.64 -4.71
N SER A 134 -6.53 -9.47 -4.67
CA SER A 134 -6.80 -8.41 -3.69
C SER A 134 -6.62 -8.84 -2.23
N LEU A 135 -5.87 -9.92 -1.97
CA LEU A 135 -5.56 -10.39 -0.61
C LEU A 135 -4.21 -9.84 -0.13
N CYS A 136 -4.08 -9.66 1.18
CA CYS A 136 -2.91 -9.10 1.84
C CYS A 136 -2.11 -10.17 2.59
N ILE A 137 -0.79 -10.04 2.57
CA ILE A 137 0.13 -10.83 3.41
C ILE A 137 -0.22 -10.59 4.88
N ASN A 138 -0.46 -11.68 5.60
CA ASN A 138 -1.04 -11.69 6.92
C ASN A 138 -0.22 -12.55 7.90
N VAL A 139 -0.16 -12.08 9.14
CA VAL A 139 0.20 -12.92 10.30
C VAL A 139 -1.11 -13.52 10.84
N PRO A 140 -1.35 -14.83 10.69
CA PRO A 140 -2.62 -15.47 11.09
C PRO A 140 -2.99 -15.14 12.53
N ASN A 141 -4.18 -14.57 12.73
CA ASN A 141 -4.71 -14.16 14.04
C ASN A 141 -3.77 -13.23 14.85
N GLY A 142 -2.82 -12.54 14.18
CA GLY A 142 -1.79 -11.75 14.86
C GLY A 142 -0.81 -12.58 15.70
N ASN A 143 -0.70 -13.89 15.47
CA ASN A 143 0.15 -14.80 16.24
C ASN A 143 1.65 -14.49 16.03
N ALA A 144 2.24 -13.75 16.96
CA ALA A 144 3.65 -13.36 16.91
C ALA A 144 4.65 -14.46 17.34
N THR A 145 4.23 -15.71 17.54
CA THR A 145 5.17 -16.80 17.85
C THR A 145 6.16 -17.05 16.70
N ASN A 146 7.43 -17.31 17.03
CA ASN A 146 8.42 -17.69 16.02
C ASN A 146 8.00 -18.99 15.32
N GLY A 147 8.08 -18.98 13.99
CA GLY A 147 7.64 -20.09 13.16
C GLY A 147 6.19 -20.01 12.71
N THR A 148 5.41 -19.01 13.14
CA THR A 148 4.07 -18.76 12.57
C THR A 148 4.19 -18.59 11.07
N ARG A 149 3.52 -19.47 10.30
CA ARG A 149 3.47 -19.36 8.84
C ARG A 149 2.61 -18.17 8.45
N LEU A 150 3.07 -17.43 7.45
CA LEU A 150 2.31 -16.30 6.90
C LEU A 150 1.32 -16.83 5.87
N ASP A 151 0.14 -16.25 5.83
CA ASP A 151 -0.88 -16.54 4.83
C ASP A 151 -1.34 -15.26 4.14
N ILE A 152 -2.36 -15.38 3.29
CA ILE A 152 -3.06 -14.24 2.70
C ILE A 152 -4.52 -14.20 3.15
N GLU A 153 -5.03 -13.02 3.48
CA GLU A 153 -6.40 -12.78 3.95
C GLU A 153 -6.95 -11.49 3.31
N PRO A 154 -8.28 -11.23 3.34
CA PRO A 154 -8.85 -9.97 2.90
C PRO A 154 -8.15 -8.80 3.60
N CYS A 155 -7.69 -7.85 2.79
CA CYS A 155 -6.99 -6.69 3.28
C CYS A 155 -7.83 -5.90 4.30
N ALA A 156 -7.38 -5.89 5.55
CA ALA A 156 -7.99 -5.11 6.63
C ALA A 156 -6.99 -4.09 7.20
N ARG A 157 -7.48 -3.00 7.80
CA ARG A 157 -6.64 -2.00 8.49
C ARG A 157 -6.27 -2.46 9.90
N THR A 158 -5.73 -3.66 9.98
CA THR A 158 -5.35 -4.31 11.23
C THR A 158 -3.85 -4.51 11.27
N GLY A 159 -3.28 -4.50 12.47
CA GLY A 159 -1.83 -4.50 12.65
C GLY A 159 -1.13 -5.77 12.13
N ASN A 160 -1.84 -6.89 12.06
CA ASN A 160 -1.34 -8.20 11.58
C ASN A 160 -1.02 -8.27 10.07
N MET A 161 -1.28 -7.21 9.31
CA MET A 161 -1.02 -7.16 7.86
C MET A 161 -0.08 -6.01 7.46
N VAL A 162 0.53 -5.33 8.43
CA VAL A 162 1.34 -4.12 8.19
C VAL A 162 2.83 -4.47 8.20
N TRP A 163 3.53 -4.06 7.14
CA TRP A 163 4.91 -4.46 6.86
C TRP A 163 5.80 -3.26 6.52
N THR A 164 6.86 -3.09 7.30
CA THR A 164 8.01 -2.29 6.90
C THR A 164 8.82 -3.11 5.91
N VAL A 165 9.08 -2.56 4.73
CA VAL A 165 9.95 -3.24 3.74
C VAL A 165 11.28 -2.50 3.64
N PRO A 166 12.31 -3.12 3.04
CA PRO A 166 13.57 -2.44 2.76
C PRO A 166 13.31 -1.22 1.88
N ALA A 167 13.82 -0.05 2.28
CA ALA A 167 13.83 1.09 1.39
C ALA A 167 14.82 0.83 0.24
N GLY A 168 14.42 1.18 -0.98
CA GLY A 168 15.30 1.22 -2.13
C GLY A 168 15.80 2.64 -2.31
N SER A 169 17.08 2.81 -2.64
CA SER A 169 17.51 4.01 -3.35
C SER A 169 16.84 3.98 -4.73
N PHE A 170 15.95 4.95 -4.98
CA PHE A 170 15.30 5.15 -6.28
C PHE A 170 16.30 5.58 -7.35
#